data_AF-A0A284RZS0-F1
#
_entry.id   AF-A0A284RZS0-F1
#
_cell.length_a   1.000
_cell.length_b   1.000
_cell.length_c   1.000
_cell.angle_alpha   90.00
_cell.angle_beta   90.00
_cell.angle_gamma   90.00
#
_symmetry.space_group_name_H-M   'P 1'
#
loop_
_entity.id
_entity.type
_entity.pdbx_description
1 polymer ?
#
loop_
_entity_poly.entity_id
_entity_poly.type
_entity_poly.pdbx_seq_one_letter_code
_entity_poly.pdbx_strand_id
1 'polypeptide(L)'
;MAEALGIASSIVALVEVSWTIFKYLKDVKEASKEHRILSMKLSGLVHWLNEVKLFTDMVQPNDPWLVTMQRLSVPVEQLTALLKDLKKEFKLAPSGMTEKVIKPSTNKVKSRLLGMVKEVKHRLLWKFKKESVENALKKIERIKSLMIIAVQHDHFALSQVINEMLAIVDMKMDGILDSANWVEQVTGRVDTNILKIHGQVAHINDGLSQQQILEQKA
;
A
#
# COMPACT_ATOMS: atom_id res chain seq x y z
N MET A 1 -8.05 18.67 -1.47
CA MET A 1 -7.03 18.62 -0.38
C MET A 1 -7.65 18.37 1.00
N ALA A 2 -8.68 19.11 1.43
CA ALA A 2 -9.31 18.89 2.74
C ALA A 2 -9.90 17.47 2.93
N GLU A 3 -10.47 16.89 1.87
CA GLU A 3 -11.05 15.54 1.91
C GLU A 3 -10.00 14.44 2.09
N ALA A 4 -8.88 14.51 1.35
CA ALA A 4 -7.75 13.59 1.49
C ALA A 4 -7.15 13.67 2.91
N LEU A 5 -7.02 14.87 3.46
CA LEU A 5 -6.54 15.09 4.83
C LEU A 5 -7.50 14.50 5.87
N GLY A 6 -8.81 14.63 5.67
CA GLY A 6 -9.83 14.04 6.54
C GLY A 6 -9.78 12.51 6.55
N ILE A 7 -9.63 11.89 5.36
CA ILE A 7 -9.48 10.43 5.22
C ILE A 7 -8.20 9.95 5.92
N ALA A 8 -7.06 10.61 5.66
CA ALA A 8 -5.78 10.27 6.30
C ALA A 8 -5.88 10.37 7.82
N SER A 9 -6.45 11.45 8.35
CA SER A 9 -6.66 11.62 9.80
C SER A 9 -7.56 10.54 10.39
N SER A 10 -8.59 10.10 9.67
CA SER A 10 -9.50 9.04 10.11
C SER A 10 -8.78 7.69 10.18
N ILE A 11 -7.96 7.36 9.18
CA ILE A 11 -7.15 6.13 9.16
C ILE A 11 -6.13 6.14 10.30
N VAL A 12 -5.46 7.28 10.55
CA VAL A 12 -4.53 7.42 11.69
C VAL A 12 -5.24 7.15 13.02
N ALA A 13 -6.39 7.78 13.25
CA ALA A 13 -7.17 7.54 14.47
C ALA A 13 -7.59 6.07 14.62
N LEU A 14 -7.89 5.40 13.50
CA LEU A 14 -8.27 4.00 13.47
C LEU A 14 -7.10 3.06 13.79
N VAL A 15 -5.90 3.36 13.29
CA VAL A 15 -4.65 2.66 13.66
C VAL A 15 -4.41 2.79 15.16
N GLU A 16 -4.47 4.00 15.70
CA GLU A 16 -4.18 4.29 17.11
C GLU A 16 -5.13 3.54 18.06
N VAL A 17 -6.45 3.59 17.79
CA VAL A 17 -7.43 2.90 18.63
C VAL A 17 -7.26 1.38 18.56
N SER A 18 -7.03 0.83 17.36
CA SER A 18 -6.81 -0.60 17.16
C SER A 18 -5.54 -1.09 17.86
N TRP A 19 -4.44 -0.36 17.73
CA TRP A 19 -3.17 -0.65 18.39
C TRP A 19 -3.28 -0.59 19.91
N THR A 20 -4.02 0.40 20.44
CA THR A 20 -4.27 0.52 21.88
C THR A 20 -4.94 -0.74 22.42
N ILE A 21 -5.98 -1.22 21.74
CA ILE A 21 -6.73 -2.43 22.16
C ILE A 21 -5.84 -3.66 22.02
N PHE A 22 -5.12 -3.80 20.91
CA PHE A 22 -4.19 -4.91 20.71
C PHE A 22 -3.14 -4.99 21.83
N LYS A 23 -2.55 -3.85 22.22
CA LYS A 23 -1.57 -3.78 23.31
C LYS A 23 -2.18 -4.21 24.63
N TYR A 24 -3.38 -3.72 24.96
CA TYR A 24 -4.10 -4.14 26.16
C TYR A 24 -4.29 -5.66 26.18
N LEU A 25 -4.77 -6.24 25.07
CA LEU A 25 -4.98 -7.68 24.98
C LEU A 25 -3.67 -8.45 25.19
N LYS A 26 -2.56 -8.01 24.59
CA LYS A 26 -1.26 -8.66 24.80
C LYS A 26 -0.84 -8.75 26.27
N ASP A 27 -1.26 -7.80 27.10
CA ASP A 27 -0.89 -7.73 28.52
C ASP A 27 -1.80 -8.58 29.45
N VAL A 28 -2.87 -9.20 28.95
CA VAL A 28 -3.79 -10.07 29.71
C VAL A 28 -3.21 -11.50 29.84
N LYS A 29 -2.87 -11.91 31.07
CA LYS A 29 -2.16 -13.19 31.37
C LYS A 29 -3.02 -14.47 31.29
N GLU A 30 -4.35 -14.38 31.32
CA GLU A 30 -5.28 -15.52 31.23
C GLU A 30 -6.23 -15.37 30.04
N ALA A 31 -5.64 -15.22 28.86
CA ALA A 31 -6.35 -15.08 27.61
C ALA A 31 -7.23 -16.32 27.31
N SER A 32 -8.55 -16.15 27.36
CA SER A 32 -9.48 -17.14 26.81
C SER A 32 -9.24 -17.34 25.30
N LYS A 33 -9.82 -18.37 24.68
CA LYS A 33 -9.68 -18.59 23.22
C LYS A 33 -10.15 -17.36 22.42
N GLU A 34 -11.23 -16.74 22.88
CA GLU A 34 -11.82 -15.53 22.29
C GLU A 34 -10.85 -14.34 22.32
N HIS A 35 -10.09 -14.21 23.41
CA HIS A 35 -9.05 -13.19 23.55
C HIS A 35 -7.94 -13.34 22.49
N ARG A 36 -7.44 -14.57 22.30
CA ARG A 36 -6.40 -14.83 21.28
C ARG A 36 -6.91 -14.51 19.87
N ILE A 37 -8.15 -14.90 19.57
CA ILE A 37 -8.77 -14.61 18.27
C ILE A 37 -8.91 -13.11 18.06
N LEU A 38 -9.44 -12.38 19.05
CA LEU A 38 -9.59 -10.92 18.96
C LEU A 38 -8.24 -10.22 18.77
N SER A 39 -7.22 -10.64 19.53
CA SER A 39 -5.85 -10.10 19.42
C SER A 39 -5.26 -10.33 18.02
N MET A 40 -5.38 -11.54 17.48
CA MET A 40 -4.90 -11.88 16.13
C MET A 40 -5.60 -11.04 15.05
N LYS A 41 -6.91 -10.88 15.17
CA LYS A 41 -7.74 -10.16 14.21
C LYS A 41 -7.45 -8.66 14.24
N LEU A 42 -7.27 -8.08 15.43
CA LEU A 42 -6.83 -6.68 15.59
C LEU A 42 -5.40 -6.44 15.09
N SER A 43 -4.47 -7.38 15.30
CA SER A 43 -3.13 -7.30 14.71
C SER A 43 -3.21 -7.25 13.18
N GLY A 44 -4.02 -8.12 12.59
CA GLY A 44 -4.25 -8.13 11.15
C GLY A 44 -4.95 -6.87 10.65
N LEU A 45 -5.82 -6.25 11.45
CA LEU A 45 -6.44 -4.97 11.13
C LEU A 45 -5.40 -3.83 11.18
N VAL A 46 -4.60 -3.74 12.23
CA VAL A 46 -3.53 -2.73 12.36
C VAL A 46 -2.54 -2.82 11.21
N HIS A 47 -2.11 -4.03 10.85
CA HIS A 47 -1.21 -4.24 9.71
C HIS A 47 -1.80 -3.66 8.43
N TRP A 48 -3.03 -4.07 8.09
CA TRP A 48 -3.71 -3.59 6.90
C TRP A 48 -3.94 -2.07 6.91
N LEU A 49 -4.33 -1.48 8.04
CA LEU A 49 -4.52 -0.03 8.15
C LEU A 49 -3.22 0.76 7.95
N ASN A 50 -2.08 0.20 8.37
CA ASN A 50 -0.78 0.81 8.11
C ASN A 50 -0.43 0.77 6.62
N GLU A 51 -0.79 -0.30 5.91
CA GLU A 51 -0.64 -0.34 4.44
C GLU A 51 -1.47 0.75 3.78
N VAL A 52 -2.75 0.87 4.15
CA VAL A 52 -3.64 1.91 3.60
C VAL A 52 -3.14 3.33 3.92
N LYS A 53 -2.56 3.54 5.12
CA LYS A 53 -1.94 4.82 5.48
C LYS A 53 -0.74 5.16 4.59
N LEU A 54 0.09 4.19 4.22
CA LEU A 54 1.20 4.48 3.29
C LEU A 54 0.68 5.01 1.95
N PHE A 55 -0.47 4.51 1.49
CA PHE A 55 -1.12 5.01 0.29
C PHE A 55 -1.71 6.42 0.47
N THR A 56 -2.29 6.75 1.63
CA THR A 56 -2.84 8.11 1.87
C THR A 56 -1.80 9.21 1.64
N ASP A 57 -0.54 8.93 1.96
CA ASP A 57 0.56 9.90 1.90
C ASP A 57 1.06 10.14 0.47
N MET A 58 0.69 9.28 -0.49
CA MET A 58 1.17 9.32 -1.89
C MET A 58 0.10 9.78 -2.90
N VAL A 59 -1.12 10.04 -2.43
CA VAL A 59 -2.31 10.23 -3.28
C VAL A 59 -2.39 11.64 -3.87
N GLN A 60 -2.67 11.70 -5.18
CA GLN A 60 -2.85 12.95 -5.91
C GLN A 60 -4.30 13.48 -5.82
N PRO A 61 -4.53 14.79 -5.97
CA PRO A 61 -5.87 15.34 -6.15
C PRO A 61 -6.52 14.70 -7.39
N ASN A 62 -7.71 14.11 -7.22
CA ASN A 62 -8.51 13.36 -8.23
C ASN A 62 -8.14 11.88 -8.43
N ASP A 63 -7.34 11.28 -7.56
CA ASP A 63 -7.12 9.84 -7.60
C ASP A 63 -8.44 9.06 -7.40
N PRO A 64 -8.79 8.08 -8.28
CA PRO A 64 -9.96 7.21 -8.09
C PRO A 64 -10.03 6.55 -6.71
N TRP A 65 -8.89 6.28 -6.09
CA TRP A 65 -8.79 5.75 -4.74
C TRP A 65 -9.43 6.68 -3.69
N LEU A 66 -9.36 8.01 -3.88
CA LEU A 66 -10.05 8.96 -2.98
C LEU A 66 -11.57 8.80 -3.06
N VAL A 67 -12.10 8.56 -4.25
CA VAL A 67 -13.55 8.32 -4.45
C VAL A 67 -13.97 7.04 -3.74
N THR A 68 -13.16 5.98 -3.84
CA THR A 68 -13.38 4.74 -3.10
C THR A 68 -13.33 4.95 -1.60
N MET A 69 -12.34 5.70 -1.09
CA MET A 69 -12.23 6.00 0.33
C MET A 69 -13.36 6.90 0.85
N GLN A 70 -13.87 7.83 0.05
CA GLN A 70 -15.07 8.60 0.39
C GLN A 70 -16.30 7.71 0.54
N ARG A 71 -16.48 6.71 -0.35
CA ARG A 71 -17.56 5.72 -0.24
C ARG A 71 -17.41 4.84 1.01
N LEU A 72 -16.18 4.64 1.48
CA LEU A 72 -15.87 3.90 2.70
C LEU A 72 -15.96 4.75 3.98
N SER A 73 -16.25 6.06 3.90
CA SER A 73 -16.37 6.95 5.07
C SER A 73 -17.30 6.39 6.15
N VAL A 74 -18.52 5.99 5.79
CA VAL A 74 -19.50 5.41 6.71
C VAL A 74 -19.01 4.11 7.35
N PRO A 75 -18.52 3.10 6.58
CA PRO A 75 -17.88 1.92 7.16
C PRO A 75 -16.71 2.23 8.12
N VAL A 76 -15.86 3.21 7.80
CA VAL A 76 -14.73 3.62 8.64
C VAL A 76 -15.20 4.23 9.95
N GLU A 77 -16.23 5.08 9.90
CA GLU A 77 -16.84 5.66 11.09
C GLU A 77 -17.46 4.59 11.99
N GLN A 78 -18.17 3.62 11.40
CA GLN A 78 -18.75 2.49 12.12
C GLN A 78 -17.66 1.65 12.81
N LEU A 79 -16.57 1.36 12.12
CA LEU A 79 -15.45 0.61 12.68
C LEU A 79 -14.77 1.39 13.81
N THR A 80 -14.58 2.70 13.62
CA THR A 80 -14.02 3.59 14.63
C THR A 80 -14.88 3.65 15.88
N ALA A 81 -16.20 3.75 15.72
CA ALA A 81 -17.16 3.73 16.84
C ALA A 81 -17.09 2.39 17.59
N LEU A 82 -17.14 1.26 16.88
CA LEU A 82 -17.03 -0.07 17.47
C LEU A 82 -15.74 -0.25 18.29
N LEU A 83 -14.60 0.20 17.75
CA LEU A 83 -13.32 0.11 18.44
C LEU A 83 -13.25 1.08 19.63
N LYS A 84 -13.82 2.28 19.52
CA LYS A 84 -13.93 3.20 20.65
C LYS A 84 -14.78 2.62 21.77
N ASP A 85 -15.89 1.96 21.44
CA ASP A 85 -16.76 1.33 22.44
C ASP A 85 -16.07 0.13 23.10
N LEU A 86 -15.40 -0.71 22.32
CA LEU A 86 -14.50 -1.75 22.86
C LEU A 86 -13.45 -1.14 23.80
N LYS A 87 -12.77 -0.05 23.39
CA LYS A 87 -11.78 0.64 24.22
C LYS A 87 -12.37 1.19 25.52
N LYS A 88 -13.60 1.73 25.52
CA LYS A 88 -14.30 2.18 26.73
C LYS A 88 -14.56 1.01 27.67
N GLU A 89 -15.05 -0.11 27.14
CA GLU A 89 -15.26 -1.34 27.90
C GLU A 89 -13.97 -1.84 28.56
N PHE A 90 -12.81 -1.75 27.86
CA PHE A 90 -11.50 -2.08 28.45
C PHE A 90 -11.06 -1.12 29.57
N LYS A 91 -11.38 0.17 29.46
CA LYS A 91 -11.06 1.16 30.51
C LYS A 91 -11.91 1.02 31.78
N LEU A 92 -13.09 0.40 31.69
CA LEU A 92 -14.01 0.19 32.81
C LEU A 92 -13.68 -1.07 33.66
N ALA A 93 -12.70 -1.89 33.25
CA ALA A 93 -12.18 -2.99 34.07
C ALA A 93 -11.13 -2.44 35.07
N PRO A 94 -11.32 -2.53 36.40
CA PRO A 94 -10.92 -1.45 37.30
C PRO A 94 -9.42 -1.40 37.60
N SER A 95 -8.89 -0.18 37.67
CA SER A 95 -7.94 0.19 38.73
C SER A 95 -8.62 -0.12 40.07
N GLY A 96 -8.24 -1.23 40.70
CA GLY A 96 -8.85 -1.67 41.96
C GLY A 96 -8.63 -0.66 43.08
N MET A 97 -9.73 -0.28 43.73
CA MET A 97 -9.84 0.21 45.11
C MET A 97 -8.78 1.22 45.60
N THR A 98 -9.21 2.49 45.72
CA THR A 98 -8.72 3.38 46.76
C THR A 98 -9.08 2.77 48.12
N GLU A 99 -8.18 1.93 48.63
CA GLU A 99 -8.25 1.45 50.01
C GLU A 99 -8.25 2.66 50.93
N LYS A 100 -9.34 2.83 51.68
CA LYS A 100 -9.48 3.81 52.75
C LYS A 100 -8.24 3.70 53.64
N VAL A 101 -7.42 4.74 53.65
CA VAL A 101 -6.31 4.91 54.60
C VAL A 101 -6.92 5.02 56.00
N ILE A 102 -7.00 3.88 56.69
CA ILE A 102 -7.09 3.84 58.14
C ILE A 102 -5.71 4.26 58.64
N LYS A 103 -5.65 5.42 59.31
CA LYS A 103 -4.46 5.87 60.04
C LYS A 103 -4.14 4.84 61.13
N PRO A 104 -2.85 4.54 61.35
CA PRO A 104 -2.38 4.52 62.71
C PRO A 104 -1.17 5.44 62.91
N SER A 105 -1.29 6.10 64.06
CA SER A 105 -0.38 6.97 64.77
C SER A 105 1.04 6.40 64.95
N THR A 106 2.01 7.33 64.97
CA THR A 106 3.27 7.32 65.75
C THR A 106 4.27 6.18 65.57
N ASN A 107 5.37 6.40 64.83
CA ASN A 107 6.67 6.84 65.40
C ASN A 107 7.82 6.75 64.39
N LYS A 108 8.78 7.65 64.58
CA LYS A 108 10.03 7.89 63.82
C LYS A 108 10.82 6.60 63.54
N VAL A 109 11.23 6.36 62.28
CA VAL A 109 12.64 6.21 61.82
C VAL A 109 12.67 6.42 60.30
N LYS A 110 13.45 7.40 59.82
CA LYS A 110 13.75 7.63 58.40
C LYS A 110 14.63 6.49 57.88
N SER A 111 14.03 5.51 57.21
CA SER A 111 14.68 4.76 56.13
C SER A 111 13.94 5.10 54.84
N ARG A 112 14.44 6.12 54.13
CA ARG A 112 13.96 6.52 52.80
C ARG A 112 15.16 6.47 51.88
N LEU A 113 15.21 5.45 51.01
CA LEU A 113 15.59 5.55 49.58
C LEU A 113 15.97 4.20 48.95
N LEU A 114 15.16 3.14 49.13
CA LEU A 114 14.96 2.12 48.08
C LEU A 114 13.82 1.16 48.47
N GLY A 115 12.68 1.74 48.84
CA GLY A 115 11.45 0.97 48.94
C GLY A 115 11.03 0.56 47.53
N MET A 116 11.16 -0.74 47.25
CA MET A 116 10.57 -1.44 46.12
C MET A 116 9.19 -0.84 45.74
N VAL A 117 9.15 -0.05 44.68
CA VAL A 117 7.93 0.07 43.88
C VAL A 117 7.84 -1.23 43.09
N LYS A 118 7.40 -2.30 43.76
CA LYS A 118 6.81 -3.44 43.07
C LYS A 118 5.52 -2.93 42.45
N GLU A 119 5.68 -2.36 41.26
CA GLU A 119 4.67 -2.15 40.24
C GLU A 119 3.54 -3.15 40.43
N VAL A 120 2.44 -2.69 41.00
CA VAL A 120 1.29 -3.54 41.19
C VAL A 120 0.63 -3.69 39.81
N LYS A 121 1.18 -4.63 39.01
CA LYS A 121 0.55 -5.21 37.83
C LYS A 121 -0.68 -5.99 38.29
N HIS A 122 -1.68 -5.26 38.78
CA HIS A 122 -2.99 -5.81 39.10
C HIS A 122 -3.58 -6.36 37.79
N ARG A 123 -3.37 -7.67 37.61
CA ARG A 123 -4.22 -8.63 36.92
C ARG A 123 -5.37 -7.94 36.15
N LEU A 124 -5.10 -7.58 34.90
CA LEU A 124 -6.14 -7.18 33.95
C LEU A 124 -7.02 -8.40 33.68
N LEU A 125 -7.99 -8.63 34.57
CA LEU A 125 -8.93 -9.75 34.48
C LEU A 125 -9.92 -9.49 33.35
N TRP A 126 -10.11 -10.49 32.51
CA TRP A 126 -11.07 -10.47 31.40
C TRP A 126 -12.50 -10.48 31.93
N LYS A 127 -13.30 -9.45 31.62
CA LYS A 127 -14.69 -9.30 32.09
C LYS A 127 -15.74 -9.35 30.98
N PHE A 128 -15.35 -9.69 29.75
CA PHE A 128 -16.27 -9.61 28.61
C PHE A 128 -17.23 -10.78 28.54
N LYS A 129 -18.48 -10.48 28.23
CA LYS A 129 -19.43 -11.49 27.73
C LYS A 129 -18.93 -11.99 26.38
N LYS A 130 -18.74 -13.31 26.26
CA LYS A 130 -18.28 -13.98 25.02
C LYS A 130 -19.06 -13.54 23.78
N GLU A 131 -20.39 -13.48 23.89
CA GLU A 131 -21.29 -13.07 22.80
C GLU A 131 -21.04 -11.63 22.32
N SER A 132 -20.74 -10.71 23.23
CA SER A 132 -20.43 -9.32 22.89
C SER A 132 -19.15 -9.22 22.05
N VAL A 133 -18.10 -9.96 22.45
CA VAL A 133 -16.81 -9.99 21.76
C VAL A 133 -16.94 -10.67 20.40
N GLU A 134 -17.71 -11.74 20.30
CA GLU A 134 -17.93 -12.43 19.03
C GLU A 134 -18.72 -11.55 18.04
N ASN A 135 -19.74 -10.84 18.51
CA ASN A 135 -20.51 -9.90 17.68
C ASN A 135 -19.64 -8.73 17.20
N ALA A 136 -18.85 -8.14 18.10
CA ALA A 136 -17.91 -7.08 17.74
C ALA A 136 -16.88 -7.57 16.71
N LEU A 137 -16.35 -8.79 16.89
CA LEU A 137 -15.41 -9.40 15.97
C LEU A 137 -16.02 -9.62 14.58
N LYS A 138 -17.24 -10.18 14.50
CA LYS A 138 -17.95 -10.37 13.24
C LYS A 138 -18.14 -9.05 12.48
N LYS A 139 -18.46 -7.96 13.20
CA LYS A 139 -18.59 -6.62 12.61
C LYS A 139 -17.26 -6.07 12.12
N ILE A 140 -16.20 -6.18 12.92
CA ILE A 140 -14.84 -5.75 12.54
C ILE A 140 -14.39 -6.45 11.26
N GLU A 141 -14.53 -7.78 11.20
CA GLU A 141 -14.11 -8.56 10.04
C GLU A 141 -14.94 -8.27 8.81
N ARG A 142 -16.26 -8.11 8.96
CA ARG A 142 -17.14 -7.73 7.84
C ARG A 142 -16.72 -6.39 7.24
N ILE A 143 -16.49 -5.37 8.08
CA ILE A 143 -16.09 -4.05 7.61
C ILE A 143 -14.71 -4.11 6.97
N LYS A 144 -13.74 -4.78 7.61
CA LYS A 144 -12.39 -4.98 7.06
C LYS A 144 -12.44 -5.61 5.67
N SER A 145 -13.21 -6.68 5.48
CA SER A 145 -13.33 -7.36 4.18
C SER A 145 -13.92 -6.44 3.11
N LEU A 146 -14.93 -5.64 3.44
CA LEU A 146 -15.50 -4.66 2.52
C LEU A 146 -14.46 -3.63 2.07
N MET A 147 -13.64 -3.14 3.01
CA MET A 147 -12.59 -2.19 2.70
C MET A 147 -11.50 -2.82 1.82
N ILE A 148 -11.09 -4.06 2.09
CA ILE A 148 -10.10 -4.79 1.27
C ILE A 148 -10.61 -4.94 -0.16
N ILE A 149 -11.85 -5.39 -0.35
CA ILE A 149 -12.43 -5.60 -1.69
C ILE A 149 -12.49 -4.28 -2.46
N ALA A 150 -12.92 -3.20 -1.81
CA ALA A 150 -12.99 -1.88 -2.43
C ALA A 150 -11.61 -1.39 -2.90
N VAL A 151 -10.57 -1.54 -2.06
CA VAL A 151 -9.19 -1.16 -2.42
C VAL A 151 -8.62 -2.08 -3.53
N GLN A 152 -8.89 -3.39 -3.47
CA GLN A 152 -8.43 -4.34 -4.49
C GLN A 152 -9.07 -4.10 -5.86
N HIS A 153 -10.34 -3.69 -5.90
CA HIS A 153 -11.02 -3.34 -7.14
C HIS A 153 -10.30 -2.22 -7.88
N ASP A 154 -9.80 -1.21 -7.16
CA ASP A 154 -9.05 -0.10 -7.76
C ASP A 154 -7.69 -0.57 -8.31
N HIS A 155 -7.00 -1.47 -7.60
CA HIS A 155 -5.78 -2.10 -8.11
C HIS A 155 -6.02 -2.92 -9.38
N PHE A 156 -7.15 -3.62 -9.45
CA PHE A 156 -7.54 -4.38 -10.65
C PHE A 156 -7.81 -3.45 -11.83
N ALA A 157 -8.58 -2.37 -11.62
CA ALA A 157 -8.86 -1.37 -12.66
C ALA A 157 -7.58 -0.71 -13.18
N LEU A 158 -6.65 -0.34 -12.29
CA LEU A 158 -5.35 0.20 -12.67
C LEU A 158 -4.52 -0.81 -13.49
N SER A 159 -4.49 -2.07 -13.07
CA SER A 159 -3.79 -3.14 -13.78
C SER A 159 -4.34 -3.35 -15.20
N GLN A 160 -5.67 -3.26 -15.36
CA GLN A 160 -6.31 -3.34 -16.68
C GLN A 160 -5.85 -2.20 -17.60
N VAL A 161 -5.89 -0.95 -17.11
CA VAL A 161 -5.43 0.21 -17.89
C VAL A 161 -3.94 0.10 -18.27
N ILE A 162 -3.09 -0.39 -17.36
CA ILE A 162 -1.67 -0.64 -17.64
C ILE A 162 -1.52 -1.67 -18.77
N ASN A 163 -2.25 -2.78 -18.71
CA ASN A 163 -2.20 -3.81 -19.75
C ASN A 163 -2.67 -3.28 -21.12
N GLU A 164 -3.73 -2.46 -21.14
CA GLU A 164 -4.20 -1.81 -22.36
C GLU A 164 -3.14 -0.85 -22.94
N MET A 165 -2.47 -0.07 -22.09
CA MET A 165 -1.38 0.80 -22.51
C MET A 165 -0.17 0.02 -23.03
N LEU A 166 0.20 -1.10 -22.39
CA LEU A 166 1.28 -1.96 -22.85
C LEU A 166 0.97 -2.55 -24.23
N ALA A 167 -0.26 -3.01 -24.48
CA ALA A 167 -0.66 -3.52 -25.79
C ALA A 167 -0.51 -2.44 -26.89
N ILE A 168 -0.82 -1.18 -26.59
CA ILE A 168 -0.62 -0.07 -27.54
C ILE A 168 0.88 0.17 -27.82
N VAL A 169 1.73 0.06 -26.79
CA VAL A 169 3.18 0.19 -26.94
C VAL A 169 3.74 -0.92 -27.81
N ASP A 170 3.33 -2.18 -27.57
CA ASP A 170 3.76 -3.33 -28.37
C ASP A 170 3.37 -3.17 -29.84
N MET A 171 2.12 -2.78 -30.13
CA MET A 171 1.68 -2.51 -31.51
C MET A 171 2.52 -1.44 -32.20
N LYS A 172 2.92 -0.38 -31.48
CA LYS A 172 3.78 0.68 -32.04
C LYS A 172 5.20 0.18 -32.25
N MET A 173 5.72 -0.64 -31.34
CA MET A 173 7.04 -1.27 -31.45
C MET A 173 7.11 -2.16 -32.70
N ASP A 174 6.09 -2.98 -32.93
CA ASP A 174 5.97 -3.81 -34.13
C ASP A 174 5.96 -2.95 -35.41
N GLY A 175 5.19 -1.87 -35.43
CA GLY A 175 5.17 -0.94 -36.56
C GLY A 175 6.52 -0.25 -36.82
N ILE A 176 7.28 0.07 -35.76
CA ILE A 176 8.64 0.61 -35.89
C ILE A 176 9.60 -0.45 -36.44
N LEU A 177 9.49 -1.69 -35.96
CA LEU A 177 10.31 -2.80 -36.44
C LEU A 177 10.07 -3.07 -37.92
N ASP A 178 8.80 -3.08 -38.35
CA ASP A 178 8.42 -3.20 -39.76
C ASP A 178 9.00 -2.06 -40.61
N SER A 179 8.93 -0.83 -40.10
CA SER A 179 9.52 0.34 -40.77
C SER A 179 11.03 0.22 -40.89
N ALA A 180 11.72 -0.22 -39.83
CA ALA A 180 13.17 -0.43 -39.83
C ALA A 180 13.58 -1.48 -40.88
N ASN A 181 12.88 -2.62 -40.92
CA ASN A 181 13.10 -3.67 -41.91
C ASN A 181 12.88 -3.15 -43.34
N TRP A 182 11.85 -2.33 -43.55
CA TRP A 182 11.60 -1.71 -44.85
C TRP A 182 12.73 -0.76 -45.27
N VAL A 183 13.22 0.07 -44.34
CA VAL A 183 14.36 0.97 -44.59
C VAL A 183 15.63 0.17 -44.94
N GLU A 184 15.90 -0.92 -44.22
CA GLU A 184 17.05 -1.79 -44.51
C GLU A 184 16.97 -2.37 -45.93
N GLN A 185 15.79 -2.87 -46.35
CA GLN A 185 15.58 -3.37 -47.71
C GLN A 185 15.74 -2.28 -48.79
N VAL A 186 15.23 -1.07 -48.53
CA VAL A 186 15.40 0.05 -49.47
C VAL A 186 16.87 0.43 -49.58
N THR A 187 17.58 0.50 -48.45
CA THR A 187 19.01 0.82 -48.41
C THR A 187 19.83 -0.21 -49.20
N GLY A 188 19.61 -1.51 -48.98
CA GLY A 188 20.31 -2.56 -49.73
C GLY A 188 20.05 -2.52 -51.25
N ARG A 189 18.84 -2.13 -51.67
CA ARG A 189 18.53 -1.90 -53.10
C ARG A 189 19.28 -0.68 -53.65
N VAL A 190 19.37 0.40 -52.88
CA VAL A 190 20.13 1.60 -53.27
C VAL A 190 21.61 1.25 -53.42
N ASP A 191 22.21 0.55 -52.46
CA ASP A 191 23.62 0.13 -52.51
C ASP A 191 23.91 -0.72 -53.76
N THR A 192 23.03 -1.67 -54.06
CA THR A 192 23.15 -2.51 -55.28
C THR A 192 23.11 -1.67 -56.55
N ASN A 193 22.20 -0.71 -56.63
CA ASN A 193 22.07 0.18 -57.79
C ASN A 193 23.30 1.10 -57.93
N ILE A 194 23.82 1.63 -56.81
CA ILE A 194 25.04 2.45 -56.81
C ILE A 194 26.23 1.66 -57.37
N LEU A 195 26.43 0.41 -56.93
CA LEU A 195 27.50 -0.45 -57.45
C LEU A 195 27.36 -0.69 -58.96
N LYS A 196 26.14 -0.92 -59.44
CA LYS A 196 25.87 -1.11 -60.88
C LYS A 196 26.18 0.14 -61.68
N ILE A 197 25.74 1.31 -61.21
CA ILE A 197 26.03 2.60 -61.86
C ILE A 197 27.54 2.85 -61.87
N HIS A 198 28.22 2.62 -60.75
CA HIS A 198 29.68 2.77 -60.67
C HIS A 198 30.41 1.92 -61.71
N GLY A 199 30.02 0.65 -61.86
CA GLY A 199 30.56 -0.23 -62.89
C GLY A 199 30.29 0.25 -64.33
N GLN A 200 29.08 0.76 -64.60
CA GLN A 200 28.75 1.35 -65.91
C GLN A 200 29.58 2.59 -66.21
N VAL A 201 29.75 3.48 -65.22
CA VAL A 201 30.57 4.70 -65.34
C VAL A 201 32.04 4.36 -65.61
N ALA A 202 32.59 3.35 -64.91
CA ALA A 202 33.96 2.89 -65.15
C ALA A 202 34.14 2.42 -66.60
N HIS A 203 33.23 1.58 -67.10
CA HIS A 203 33.27 1.10 -68.49
C HIS A 203 33.17 2.25 -69.52
N ILE A 204 32.33 3.26 -69.28
CA ILE A 204 32.24 4.44 -70.14
C ILE A 204 33.58 5.20 -70.15
N ASN A 205 34.19 5.39 -68.98
CA ASN A 205 35.44 6.12 -68.85
C ASN A 205 36.61 5.41 -69.55
N ASP A 206 36.67 4.08 -69.46
CA ASP A 206 37.64 3.26 -70.19
C ASP A 206 37.44 3.41 -71.71
N GLY A 207 36.19 3.34 -72.18
CA GLY A 207 35.86 3.54 -73.60
C GLY A 207 36.28 4.92 -74.13
N LEU A 208 36.02 5.99 -73.37
CA LEU A 208 36.45 7.36 -73.72
C LEU A 208 37.97 7.48 -73.78
N SER A 209 38.68 6.87 -72.82
CA SER A 209 40.14 6.87 -72.79
C SER A 209 40.72 6.17 -74.02
N GLN A 210 40.15 5.03 -74.44
CA GLN A 210 40.56 4.33 -75.66
C GLN A 210 40.30 5.17 -76.92
N GLN A 211 39.15 5.85 -77.00
CA GLN A 211 38.84 6.72 -78.13
C GLN A 211 39.82 7.89 -78.24
N GLN A 212 40.18 8.54 -77.12
CA GLN A 212 41.21 9.59 -77.10
C GLN A 212 42.58 9.09 -77.56
N ILE A 213 42.97 7.87 -77.16
CA ILE A 213 44.24 7.27 -77.61
C ILE A 213 44.22 7.02 -79.13
N LEU A 214 43.08 6.62 -79.69
CA LEU A 214 42.93 6.43 -81.14
C LEU A 214 42.99 7.76 -81.89
N GLU A 215 42.34 8.81 -81.37
CA GLU A 215 42.36 10.15 -81.96
C GLU A 215 43.76 10.79 -81.92
N GLN A 216 44.60 10.47 -80.93
CA GLN A 216 45.99 10.95 -80.87
C GLN A 216 46.96 10.20 -81.80
N LYS A 217 46.56 9.06 -82.36
CA LYS A 217 47.39 8.23 -83.25
C LYS A 217 47.05 8.43 -84.74
N ALA A 218 45.98 9.16 -85.05
CA ALA A 218 45.56 9.52 -86.41
C ALA A 218 46.15 10.88 -86.81
#